data_AF-T1ACE5-F1
#
_entry.id   AF-T1ACE5-F1
#
_cell.length_a   1.000
_cell.length_b   1.000
_cell.length_c   1.000
_cell.angle_alpha   90.00
_cell.angle_beta   90.00
_cell.angle_gamma   90.00
#
_symmetry.space_group_name_H-M   'P 1'
#
loop_
_entity.id
_entity.type
_entity.pdbx_description
1 polymer ?
#
loop_
_entity_poly.entity_id
_entity_poly.type
_entity_poly.pdbx_seq_one_letter_code
_entity_poly.pdbx_strand_id
1 'polypeptide(L)'
;WLFSAFIPAGRGAHAAWLHAYWVLVGACVLAMALLAGARLDESAARADARPFRESLAQIRRLSMRSMVYAFLATTFLYVLIEQSFGTWLPTFNYEVLKLPDALSVQMASMFAASIALGRVVAGQLLRRISWYTLLNTCVIGMGLLMVLTLPLAHGATGGPLGWAHAPLAAYLIPLIGLLMAP
;
A
#
# COMPACT_ATOMS: atom_id res chain seq x y z
N TRP A 1 14.23 0.86 -2.15
CA TRP A 1 15.47 1.67 -1.95
C TRP A 1 16.23 1.28 -0.69
N LEU A 2 15.62 1.34 0.51
CA LEU A 2 16.28 0.88 1.74
C LEU A 2 16.55 -0.64 1.73
N PHE A 3 15.52 -1.46 1.46
CA PHE A 3 15.68 -2.92 1.42
C PHE A 3 16.57 -3.41 0.26
N SER A 4 16.54 -2.75 -0.89
CA SER A 4 17.43 -3.06 -2.01
C SER A 4 18.90 -2.79 -1.71
N ALA A 5 19.23 -1.87 -0.79
CA ALA A 5 20.61 -1.64 -0.36
C ALA A 5 21.19 -2.80 0.46
N PHE A 6 20.33 -3.63 1.07
CA PHE A 6 20.73 -4.79 1.86
C PHE A 6 20.70 -6.11 1.07
N ILE A 7 20.39 -6.07 -0.23
CA ILE A 7 20.40 -7.23 -1.14
C ILE A 7 21.58 -7.07 -2.11
N PRO A 8 22.78 -7.59 -1.78
CA PRO A 8 23.91 -7.53 -2.68
C PRO A 8 23.69 -8.44 -3.91
N ALA A 9 24.09 -7.96 -5.09
CA ALA A 9 24.08 -8.74 -6.32
C ALA A 9 25.26 -9.74 -6.32
N GLY A 10 25.07 -10.94 -5.76
CA GLY A 10 26.10 -11.99 -5.77
C GLY A 10 25.77 -13.20 -4.90
N ARG A 11 26.30 -14.37 -5.27
CA ARG A 11 26.00 -15.71 -4.71
C ARG A 11 26.46 -15.96 -3.25
N GLY A 12 26.82 -14.94 -2.47
CA GLY A 12 27.52 -15.11 -1.18
C GLY A 12 26.84 -14.54 0.07
N ALA A 13 25.65 -13.94 -0.02
CA ALA A 13 25.13 -13.09 1.06
C ALA A 13 23.68 -13.41 1.45
N HIS A 14 23.40 -14.67 1.77
CA HIS A 14 22.05 -15.15 2.11
C HIS A 14 21.42 -14.51 3.37
N ALA A 15 22.22 -13.84 4.21
CA ALA A 15 21.77 -13.22 5.47
C ALA A 15 21.90 -11.69 5.52
N ALA A 16 22.44 -11.03 4.48
CA ALA A 16 22.68 -9.58 4.51
C ALA A 16 21.38 -8.76 4.65
N TRP A 17 20.28 -9.25 4.07
CA TRP A 17 18.95 -8.62 4.15
C TRP A 17 18.42 -8.50 5.59
N LEU A 18 18.88 -9.34 6.54
CA LEU A 18 18.49 -9.27 7.95
C LEU A 18 18.91 -7.96 8.63
N HIS A 19 19.91 -7.25 8.08
CA HIS A 19 20.37 -5.98 8.62
C HIS A 19 19.29 -4.89 8.54
N ALA A 20 18.28 -5.04 7.67
CA ALA A 20 17.13 -4.15 7.63
C ALA A 20 16.31 -4.16 8.94
N TYR A 21 16.30 -5.28 9.69
CA TYR A 21 15.60 -5.36 10.96
C TYR A 21 16.19 -4.44 12.03
N TRP A 22 17.50 -4.19 12.01
CA TRP A 22 18.12 -3.26 12.96
C TRP A 22 17.64 -1.82 12.75
N VAL A 23 17.40 -1.42 11.50
CA VAL A 23 16.79 -0.12 11.17
C VAL A 23 15.36 -0.04 11.70
N LEU A 24 14.59 -1.14 11.53
CA LEU A 24 13.22 -1.22 12.05
C LEU A 24 13.16 -1.11 13.58
N VAL A 25 14.07 -1.79 14.28
CA VAL A 25 14.20 -1.69 15.75
C VAL A 25 14.47 -0.24 16.16
N GLY A 26 15.41 0.45 15.49
CA GLY A 26 15.68 1.87 15.75
C GLY A 26 14.45 2.75 15.57
N ALA A 27 13.67 2.54 14.51
CA ALA A 27 12.43 3.27 14.26
C ALA A 27 11.35 3.00 15.32
N CYS A 28 11.20 1.74 15.77
CA CYS A 28 10.28 1.39 16.86
C CYS A 28 10.70 2.04 18.19
N VAL A 29 11.98 2.01 18.54
CA VAL A 29 12.50 2.65 19.76
C VAL A 29 12.28 4.15 19.73
N LEU A 30 12.53 4.79 18.57
CA LEU A 30 12.25 6.21 18.40
C LEU A 30 10.76 6.52 18.56
N ALA A 31 9.88 5.73 17.95
CA ALA A 31 8.43 5.91 18.08
C ALA A 31 7.98 5.77 19.55
N MET A 32 8.51 4.79 20.29
CA MET A 32 8.23 4.61 21.72
C MET A 32 8.74 5.79 22.55
N ALA A 33 9.95 6.29 22.28
CA ALA A 33 10.51 7.44 22.99
C ALA A 33 9.68 8.72 22.75
N LEU A 34 9.26 8.94 21.50
CA LEU A 34 8.37 10.06 21.15
C LEU A 34 7.01 9.94 21.84
N LEU A 35 6.42 8.74 21.86
CA LEU A 35 5.14 8.49 22.53
C LEU A 35 5.25 8.67 24.05
N ALA A 36 6.33 8.19 24.67
CA ALA A 36 6.57 8.36 26.10
C ALA A 36 6.77 9.84 26.48
N GLY A 37 7.31 10.65 25.58
CA GLY A 37 7.44 12.10 25.76
C GLY A 37 6.18 12.91 25.38
N ALA A 38 5.22 12.31 24.68
CA ALA A 38 4.02 12.98 24.22
C ALA A 38 3.02 13.18 25.36
N ARG A 39 2.59 14.42 25.56
CA ARG A 39 1.46 14.72 26.46
C ARG A 39 0.16 14.42 25.73
N LEU A 40 -0.44 13.28 26.03
CA LEU A 40 -1.75 12.88 25.49
C LEU A 40 -2.86 13.32 26.45
N ASP A 41 -3.88 13.99 25.92
CA ASP A 41 -5.08 14.31 26.68
C ASP A 41 -5.99 13.07 26.71
N GLU A 42 -5.97 12.35 27.84
CA GLU A 42 -6.75 11.12 28.06
C GLU A 42 -8.17 11.38 28.60
N SER A 43 -8.58 12.65 28.71
CA SER A 43 -9.89 13.00 29.28
C SER A 43 -11.06 12.33 28.57
N ALA A 44 -10.99 12.17 27.24
CA ALA A 44 -12.00 11.50 26.43
C ALA A 44 -11.96 9.96 26.51
N ALA A 45 -10.84 9.36 26.93
CA ALA A 45 -10.67 7.90 27.03
C ALA A 45 -11.20 7.34 28.36
N ARG A 46 -11.40 8.19 29.36
CA ARG A 46 -12.04 7.85 30.64
C ARG A 46 -13.57 7.82 30.51
N ALA A 47 -14.10 7.00 29.60
CA ALA A 47 -15.51 6.67 29.64
C ALA A 47 -15.78 5.77 30.86
N ASP A 48 -16.87 6.04 31.60
CA ASP A 48 -17.30 5.23 32.74
C ASP A 48 -17.31 3.74 32.38
N ALA A 49 -16.76 2.91 33.26
CA ALA A 49 -16.68 1.47 33.07
C ALA A 49 -18.09 0.87 32.93
N ARG A 50 -18.55 0.69 31.69
CA ARG A 50 -19.85 0.06 31.42
C ARG A 50 -19.76 -1.44 31.70
N PRO A 51 -20.84 -2.06 32.22
CA PRO A 51 -20.91 -3.51 32.35
C PRO A 51 -20.64 -4.19 31.00
N PHE A 52 -19.80 -5.24 31.01
CA PHE A 52 -19.42 -5.98 29.80
C PHE A 52 -20.62 -6.42 28.93
N ARG A 53 -21.75 -6.78 29.57
CA ARG A 53 -23.00 -7.17 28.90
C ARG A 53 -23.61 -6.03 28.07
N GLU A 54 -23.54 -4.80 28.56
CA GLU A 54 -24.05 -3.62 27.83
C GLU A 54 -23.16 -3.28 26.64
N SER A 55 -21.84 -3.39 26.81
CA SER A 55 -20.87 -3.23 25.71
C SER A 55 -21.08 -4.27 24.61
N LEU A 56 -21.29 -5.54 24.96
CA LEU A 56 -21.61 -6.59 23.99
C LEU A 56 -22.94 -6.35 23.27
N ALA A 57 -23.96 -5.89 23.99
CA ALA A 57 -25.26 -5.57 23.39
C ALA A 57 -25.16 -4.40 22.40
N GLN A 58 -24.34 -3.38 22.70
CA GLN A 58 -24.06 -2.27 21.80
C GLN A 58 -23.29 -2.71 20.55
N ILE A 59 -22.24 -3.52 20.70
CA ILE A 59 -21.48 -4.07 19.57
C ILE A 59 -22.43 -4.85 18.65
N ARG A 60 -23.25 -5.75 19.21
CA ARG A 60 -24.23 -6.52 18.42
C ARG A 60 -25.22 -5.61 17.69
N ARG A 61 -25.77 -4.59 18.38
CA ARG A 61 -26.71 -3.64 17.77
C ARG A 61 -26.04 -2.86 16.62
N LEU A 62 -24.77 -2.48 16.78
CA LEU A 62 -24.00 -1.81 15.73
C LEU A 62 -23.77 -2.75 14.54
N SER A 63 -23.35 -4.00 14.78
CA SER A 63 -23.09 -5.00 13.74
C SER A 63 -24.31 -5.32 12.88
N MET A 64 -25.52 -5.26 13.45
CA MET A 64 -26.77 -5.51 12.71
C MET A 64 -27.17 -4.37 11.76
N ARG A 65 -26.47 -3.24 11.76
CA ARG A 65 -26.77 -2.12 10.88
C ARG A 65 -26.27 -2.44 9.46
N SER A 66 -27.17 -2.47 8.48
CA SER A 66 -26.86 -2.81 7.07
C SER A 66 -25.63 -2.05 6.50
N MET A 67 -25.48 -0.78 6.88
CA MET A 67 -24.35 0.05 6.49
C MET A 67 -22.97 -0.50 6.93
N VAL A 68 -22.91 -1.23 8.06
CA VAL A 68 -21.67 -1.87 8.54
C VAL A 68 -21.25 -3.02 7.63
N TYR A 69 -22.20 -3.81 7.13
CA TYR A 69 -21.89 -4.89 6.19
C TYR A 69 -21.41 -4.34 4.84
N ALA A 70 -22.03 -3.27 4.34
CA ALA A 70 -21.55 -2.61 3.12
C ALA A 70 -20.13 -2.07 3.30
N PHE A 71 -19.87 -1.37 4.42
CA PHE A 71 -18.52 -0.88 4.76
C PHE A 71 -17.49 -2.00 4.90
N LEU A 72 -17.86 -3.10 5.57
CA LEU A 72 -16.98 -4.26 5.75
C LEU A 72 -16.67 -4.93 4.41
N ALA A 73 -17.68 -5.11 3.55
CA ALA A 73 -17.49 -5.67 2.22
C ALA A 73 -16.58 -4.77 1.37
N THR A 74 -16.79 -3.46 1.36
CA THR A 74 -15.93 -2.53 0.61
C THR A 74 -14.50 -2.52 1.16
N THR A 75 -14.31 -2.49 2.48
CA THR A 75 -12.98 -2.54 3.11
C THR A 75 -12.28 -3.86 2.80
N PHE A 76 -13.01 -4.97 2.86
CA PHE A 76 -12.48 -6.29 2.53
C PHE A 76 -12.04 -6.37 1.07
N LEU A 77 -12.87 -5.92 0.13
CA LEU A 77 -12.54 -5.89 -1.30
C LEU A 77 -11.34 -4.98 -1.57
N TYR A 78 -11.27 -3.83 -0.90
CA TYR A 78 -10.13 -2.93 -1.01
C TYR A 78 -8.82 -3.60 -0.55
N VAL A 79 -8.81 -4.22 0.63
CA VAL A 79 -7.63 -4.93 1.13
C VAL A 79 -7.26 -6.09 0.20
N LEU A 80 -8.26 -6.81 -0.32
CA LEU A 80 -8.03 -7.89 -1.29
C LEU A 80 -7.33 -7.37 -2.55
N ILE A 81 -7.75 -6.23 -3.10
CA ILE A 81 -7.11 -5.59 -4.25
C ILE A 81 -5.67 -5.19 -3.90
N GLU A 82 -5.45 -4.51 -2.77
CA GLU A 82 -4.13 -4.07 -2.32
C GLU A 82 -3.15 -5.23 -2.13
N GLN A 83 -3.59 -6.31 -1.48
CA GLN A 83 -2.77 -7.52 -1.29
C GLN A 83 -2.52 -8.26 -2.60
N SER A 84 -3.52 -8.31 -3.49
CA SER A 84 -3.37 -8.92 -4.81
C SER A 84 -2.31 -8.19 -5.63
N PHE A 85 -2.31 -6.85 -5.64
CA PHE A 85 -1.25 -6.06 -6.30
C PHE A 85 0.11 -6.23 -5.62
N GLY A 86 0.17 -6.21 -4.29
CA GLY A 86 1.42 -6.36 -3.54
C GLY A 86 2.15 -7.68 -3.80
N THR A 87 1.40 -8.77 -3.98
CA THR A 87 1.96 -10.11 -4.27
C THR A 87 2.19 -10.36 -5.76
N TRP A 88 1.31 -9.84 -6.63
CA TRP A 88 1.41 -10.03 -8.07
C TRP A 88 2.54 -9.19 -8.70
N LEU A 89 2.76 -7.97 -8.24
CA LEU A 89 3.67 -7.02 -8.87
C LEU A 89 5.13 -7.53 -8.96
N PRO A 90 5.73 -8.10 -7.90
CA PRO A 90 7.08 -8.65 -7.98
C PRO A 90 7.19 -9.79 -9.01
N THR A 91 6.19 -10.68 -9.03
CA THR A 91 6.10 -11.81 -9.95
C THR A 91 5.90 -11.34 -11.39
N PHE A 92 5.04 -10.36 -11.64
CA PHE A 92 4.82 -9.78 -12.97
C PHE A 92 6.11 -9.12 -13.51
N ASN A 93 6.79 -8.33 -12.68
CA ASN A 93 8.04 -7.69 -13.08
C ASN A 93 9.15 -8.70 -13.39
N TYR A 94 9.22 -9.81 -12.65
CA TYR A 94 10.23 -10.83 -12.84
C TYR A 94 9.89 -11.80 -13.98
N GLU A 95 8.68 -12.35 -14.00
CA GLU A 95 8.30 -13.41 -14.94
C GLU A 95 7.85 -12.88 -16.30
N VAL A 96 7.11 -11.77 -16.33
CA VAL A 96 6.54 -11.19 -17.56
C VAL A 96 7.48 -10.15 -18.16
N LEU A 97 8.00 -9.23 -17.34
CA LEU A 97 8.91 -8.18 -17.82
C LEU A 97 10.39 -8.60 -17.83
N LYS A 98 10.74 -9.78 -17.31
CA LYS A 98 12.11 -10.34 -17.24
C LYS A 98 13.13 -9.38 -16.61
N LEU A 99 12.69 -8.55 -15.66
CA LEU A 99 13.56 -7.60 -14.98
C LEU A 99 14.40 -8.29 -13.89
N PRO A 100 15.67 -7.88 -13.70
CA PRO A 100 16.49 -8.31 -12.56
C PRO A 100 15.78 -8.10 -11.21
N ASP A 101 16.00 -9.00 -10.25
CA ASP A 101 15.37 -8.97 -8.91
C ASP A 101 15.47 -7.60 -8.22
N ALA A 102 16.63 -6.95 -8.33
CA ALA A 102 16.88 -5.64 -7.75
C ALA A 102 16.00 -4.53 -8.35
N LEU A 103 15.61 -4.62 -9.63
CA LEU A 103 14.69 -3.68 -10.28
C LEU A 103 13.23 -3.97 -9.90
N SER A 104 12.86 -5.24 -9.76
CA SER A 104 11.52 -5.64 -9.31
C SER A 104 11.18 -5.09 -7.91
N VAL A 105 12.10 -5.22 -6.95
CA VAL A 105 11.95 -4.66 -5.58
C VAL A 105 11.85 -3.13 -5.59
N GLN A 106 12.55 -2.47 -6.51
CA GLN A 106 12.50 -1.01 -6.64
C GLN A 106 11.15 -0.54 -7.20
N MET A 107 10.56 -1.27 -8.15
CA MET A 107 9.21 -0.98 -8.65
C MET A 107 8.14 -1.19 -7.57
N ALA A 108 8.25 -2.23 -6.75
CA ALA A 108 7.37 -2.41 -5.58
C ALA A 108 7.51 -1.25 -4.57
N SER A 109 8.73 -0.74 -4.36
CA SER A 109 8.96 0.45 -3.54
C SER A 109 8.31 1.70 -4.15
N MET A 110 8.35 1.84 -5.48
CA MET A 110 7.73 2.96 -6.19
C MET A 110 6.21 2.91 -6.10
N PHE A 111 5.61 1.72 -6.16
CA PHE A 111 4.20 1.51 -5.88
C PHE A 111 3.81 1.97 -4.46
N ALA A 112 4.58 1.57 -3.44
CA ALA A 112 4.35 2.02 -2.07
C ALA A 112 4.51 3.55 -1.92
N ALA A 113 5.50 4.16 -2.59
CA ALA A 113 5.69 5.61 -2.61
C ALA A 113 4.51 6.33 -3.29
N SER A 114 4.00 5.78 -4.40
CA SER A 114 2.81 6.30 -5.05
C SER A 114 1.57 6.21 -4.19
N ILE A 115 1.39 5.13 -3.40
CA ILE A 115 0.29 5.05 -2.42
C ILE A 115 0.43 6.17 -1.39
N ALA A 116 1.62 6.37 -0.83
CA ALA A 116 1.85 7.42 0.15
C ALA A 116 1.55 8.82 -0.43
N LEU A 117 2.03 9.10 -1.65
CA LEU A 117 1.72 10.34 -2.36
C LEU A 117 0.23 10.48 -2.64
N GLY A 118 -0.41 9.40 -3.06
CA GLY A 118 -1.83 9.35 -3.36
C GLY A 118 -2.67 9.69 -2.14
N ARG A 119 -2.30 9.22 -0.95
CA ARG A 119 -2.97 9.57 0.32
C ARG A 119 -2.88 11.07 0.61
N VAL A 120 -1.72 11.68 0.36
CA VAL A 120 -1.54 13.13 0.56
C VAL A 120 -2.37 13.93 -0.45
N VAL A 121 -2.34 13.54 -1.73
CA VAL A 121 -3.10 14.20 -2.80
C VAL A 121 -4.61 14.05 -2.56
N ALA A 122 -5.06 12.85 -2.20
CA ALA A 122 -6.46 12.56 -1.85
C ALA A 122 -6.92 13.42 -0.68
N GLY A 123 -6.12 13.51 0.39
CA GLY A 123 -6.42 14.35 1.54
C GLY A 123 -6.63 15.83 1.17
N GLN A 124 -5.88 16.35 0.19
CA GLN A 124 -6.11 17.69 -0.33
C GLN A 124 -7.31 17.78 -1.27
N LEU A 125 -7.52 16.78 -2.14
CA LEU A 125 -8.66 16.74 -3.07
C LEU A 125 -10.01 16.64 -2.36
N LEU A 126 -10.07 15.90 -1.24
CA LEU A 126 -11.27 15.78 -0.41
C LEU A 126 -11.70 17.12 0.23
N ARG A 127 -10.81 18.13 0.26
CA ARG A 127 -11.20 19.49 0.66
C ARG A 127 -12.00 20.22 -0.41
N ARG A 128 -11.96 19.75 -1.67
CA ARG A 128 -12.57 20.42 -2.84
C ARG A 128 -13.59 19.57 -3.59
N ILE A 129 -13.52 18.25 -3.49
CA ILE A 129 -14.35 17.29 -4.23
C ILE A 129 -15.07 16.38 -3.24
N SER A 130 -16.29 15.94 -3.58
CA SER A 130 -17.02 14.97 -2.76
C SER A 130 -16.28 13.63 -2.70
N TRP A 131 -16.24 13.02 -1.51
CA TRP A 131 -15.65 11.70 -1.27
C TRP A 131 -16.14 10.64 -2.25
N TYR A 132 -17.45 10.61 -2.51
CA TYR A 132 -18.07 9.63 -3.39
C TYR A 132 -17.58 9.78 -4.85
N THR A 133 -17.48 11.01 -5.35
CA THR A 133 -16.96 11.28 -6.70
C THR A 133 -15.50 10.86 -6.81
N LEU A 134 -14.68 11.23 -5.83
CA LEU A 134 -13.25 10.92 -5.83
C LEU A 134 -13.02 9.41 -5.88
N LEU A 135 -13.68 8.65 -5.00
CA LEU A 135 -13.58 7.20 -4.97
C LEU A 135 -13.96 6.55 -6.30
N ASN A 136 -15.12 6.91 -6.86
CA ASN A 136 -15.57 6.31 -8.12
C ASN A 136 -14.61 6.63 -9.28
N THR A 137 -14.09 7.86 -9.35
CA THR A 137 -13.10 8.22 -10.37
C THR A 137 -11.81 7.41 -10.22
N CYS A 138 -11.35 7.19 -8.98
CA CYS A 138 -10.18 6.37 -8.68
C CYS A 138 -10.38 4.90 -9.05
N VAL A 139 -11.54 4.31 -8.72
CA VAL A 139 -11.87 2.92 -9.09
C VAL A 139 -11.92 2.74 -10.61
N ILE A 140 -12.59 3.65 -11.33
CA ILE A 140 -12.64 3.62 -12.80
C ILE A 140 -11.24 3.80 -13.39
N GLY A 141 -10.45 4.74 -12.86
CA GLY A 141 -9.08 4.99 -13.30
C GLY A 141 -8.17 3.78 -13.11
N MET A 142 -8.27 3.07 -11.97
CA MET A 142 -7.55 1.81 -11.75
C MET A 142 -7.93 0.75 -12.78
N GLY A 143 -9.22 0.56 -13.06
CA GLY A 143 -9.69 -0.37 -14.07
C GLY A 143 -9.16 -0.06 -15.46
N LEU A 144 -9.18 1.21 -15.86
CA LEU A 144 -8.64 1.68 -17.14
C LEU A 144 -7.14 1.43 -17.24
N LEU A 145 -6.38 1.77 -16.20
CA LEU A 145 -4.94 1.49 -16.15
C LEU A 145 -4.67 -0.01 -16.28
N MET A 146 -5.43 -0.86 -15.58
CA MET A 146 -5.25 -2.31 -15.67
C MET A 146 -5.47 -2.83 -17.10
N VAL A 147 -6.55 -2.40 -17.76
CA VAL A 147 -6.85 -2.77 -19.15
C VAL A 147 -5.78 -2.28 -20.12
N LEU A 148 -5.13 -1.14 -19.86
CA LEU A 148 -4.02 -0.63 -20.67
C LEU A 148 -2.71 -1.38 -20.41
N THR A 149 -2.39 -1.68 -19.14
CA THR A 149 -1.10 -2.30 -18.77
C THR A 149 -0.93 -3.71 -19.33
N LEU A 150 -1.97 -4.54 -19.32
CA LEU A 150 -1.92 -5.93 -19.77
C LEU A 150 -1.51 -6.11 -21.26
N PRO A 151 -2.13 -5.42 -22.23
CA PRO A 151 -1.73 -5.53 -23.64
C PRO A 151 -0.37 -4.89 -23.92
N LEU A 152 -0.02 -3.79 -23.23
CA LEU A 152 1.29 -3.13 -23.35
C LEU A 152 2.44 -4.02 -22.86
N ALA A 153 2.15 -4.99 -22.00
CA ALA A 153 3.12 -6.00 -21.56
C ALA A 153 3.28 -7.17 -22.55
N HIS A 154 2.35 -7.36 -23.49
CA HIS A 154 2.28 -8.53 -24.39
C HIS A 154 3.30 -8.53 -25.54
N GLY A 155 4.41 -7.82 -25.37
CA GLY A 155 5.53 -7.74 -26.32
C GLY A 155 6.82 -7.23 -25.69
N ALA A 156 6.91 -7.22 -24.36
CA ALA A 156 8.11 -6.80 -23.65
C ALA A 156 9.22 -7.84 -23.83
N THR A 157 10.04 -7.65 -24.86
CA THR A 157 11.30 -8.38 -25.00
C THR A 157 12.35 -7.72 -24.11
N GLY A 158 13.09 -8.51 -23.33
CA GLY A 158 14.04 -8.02 -22.32
C GLY A 158 14.98 -6.96 -22.87
N GLY A 159 14.68 -5.70 -22.56
CA GLY A 159 15.45 -4.53 -22.99
C GLY A 159 16.63 -4.22 -22.07
N PRO A 160 17.59 -3.41 -22.52
CA PRO A 160 18.85 -3.16 -21.81
C PRO A 160 18.62 -2.59 -20.41
N LEU A 161 19.54 -2.93 -19.50
CA LEU A 161 19.55 -2.55 -18.09
C LEU A 161 19.50 -1.02 -17.91
N GLY A 162 18.31 -0.49 -17.60
CA GLY A 162 18.15 0.91 -17.24
C GLY A 162 16.70 1.32 -17.02
N TRP A 163 16.46 2.18 -16.03
CA TRP A 163 15.13 2.72 -15.71
C TRP A 163 14.53 3.43 -16.93
N ALA A 164 15.33 4.22 -17.65
CA ALA A 164 14.92 5.00 -18.82
C ALA A 164 14.47 4.16 -20.03
N HIS A 165 14.78 2.86 -20.08
CA HIS A 165 14.37 1.95 -21.15
C HIS A 165 13.35 0.89 -20.69
N ALA A 166 12.84 1.01 -19.46
CA ALA A 166 11.81 0.11 -18.97
C ALA A 166 10.52 0.27 -19.81
N PRO A 167 9.83 -0.84 -20.13
CA PRO A 167 8.60 -0.80 -20.92
C PRO A 167 7.57 0.10 -20.24
N LEU A 168 6.77 0.81 -21.04
CA LEU A 168 5.77 1.79 -20.56
C LEU A 168 4.84 1.20 -19.48
N ALA A 169 4.55 -0.11 -19.56
CA ALA A 169 3.80 -0.86 -18.56
C ALA A 169 4.41 -0.75 -17.14
N ALA A 170 5.74 -0.71 -17.00
CA ALA A 170 6.41 -0.58 -15.71
C ALA A 170 6.15 0.77 -15.01
N TYR A 171 5.88 1.83 -15.77
CA TYR A 171 5.56 3.16 -15.25
C TYR A 171 4.08 3.34 -14.90
N LEU A 172 3.20 2.60 -15.57
CA LEU A 172 1.76 2.64 -15.31
C LEU A 172 1.39 1.94 -14.01
N ILE A 173 2.15 0.93 -13.56
CA ILE A 173 1.82 0.19 -12.33
C ILE A 173 1.97 1.06 -11.06
N PRO A 174 3.03 1.85 -10.86
CA PRO A 174 3.07 2.81 -9.75
C PRO A 174 1.91 3.81 -9.78
N LEU A 175 1.38 4.17 -10.95
CA LEU A 175 0.23 5.06 -11.07
C LEU A 175 -1.08 4.42 -10.58
N ILE A 176 -1.22 3.09 -10.71
CA ILE A 176 -2.32 2.34 -10.08
C ILE A 176 -2.27 2.53 -8.56
N GLY A 177 -1.07 2.48 -7.95
CA GLY A 177 -0.88 2.72 -6.52
C GLY A 177 -1.33 4.12 -6.07
N LEU A 178 -1.15 5.14 -6.91
CA LEU A 178 -1.63 6.50 -6.64
C LEU A 178 -3.16 6.57 -6.54
N LEU A 179 -3.85 5.87 -7.46
CA LEU A 179 -5.31 5.84 -7.51
C LEU A 179 -5.92 4.88 -6.48
N MET A 180 -5.17 3.90 -6.00
CA MET A 180 -5.59 2.99 -4.95
C MET A 180 -5.50 3.62 -3.55
N ALA A 181 -4.78 4.73 -3.41
CA ALA A 181 -4.53 5.36 -2.12
C ALA A 181 -5.73 6.02 -1.38
N PRO A 182 -6.68 6.69 -2.07
CA PRO A 182 -7.87 7.29 -1.47
C PRO A 182 -8.91 6.25 -1.03
#